data_AF-U2T904-F1
#
_entry.id   AF-U2T904-F1
#
_cell.length_a   1.000
_cell.length_b   1.000
_cell.length_c   1.000
_cell.angle_alpha   90.00
_cell.angle_beta   90.00
_cell.angle_gamma   90.00
#
_symmetry.space_group_name_H-M   'P 1'
#
loop_
_entity.id
_entity.type
_entity.pdbx_description
1 polymer ?
#
loop_
_entity_poly.entity_id
_entity_poly.type
_entity_poly.pdbx_seq_one_letter_code
_entity_poly.pdbx_strand_id
1 'polypeptide(L)'
;MNLKVSDAEFSLATDRMTAGVESLVDISRDYVAIVEELTSRGISSERFSQATASVLPIMSESVVALQEAIGPLVERTNGYIDALDADDADFD
;
A
#
# COMPACT_ATOMS: atom_id res chain seq x y z
N MET A 1 16.72 19.61 17.34
CA MET A 1 15.46 19.80 16.58
C MET A 1 14.39 19.03 17.32
N ASN A 2 13.41 19.71 17.93
CA ASN A 2 12.26 19.05 18.55
C ASN A 2 11.32 18.63 17.42
N LEU A 3 11.47 17.40 16.90
CA LEU A 3 10.41 16.78 16.13
C LEU A 3 9.29 16.44 17.13
N LYS A 4 8.35 17.37 17.32
CA LYS A 4 7.07 17.05 17.95
C LYS A 4 6.13 16.67 16.82
N VAL A 5 6.14 15.40 16.42
CA VAL A 5 5.06 14.85 15.60
C VAL A 5 3.90 14.62 16.56
N SER A 6 2.76 15.23 16.29
CA SER A 6 1.56 14.95 17.08
C SER A 6 0.95 13.60 16.70
N ASP A 7 0.23 12.97 17.61
CA ASP A 7 -0.49 11.71 17.36
C ASP A 7 -1.42 11.83 16.15
N ALA A 8 -2.05 13.01 15.99
CA ALA A 8 -2.89 13.34 14.85
C ALA A 8 -2.10 13.35 13.52
N GLU A 9 -0.88 13.89 13.50
CA GLU A 9 -0.02 13.87 12.32
C GLU A 9 0.46 12.45 12.00
N PHE A 10 0.74 11.64 13.02
CA PHE A 10 1.22 10.27 12.86
C PHE A 10 0.09 9.34 12.38
N SER A 11 -1.09 9.44 12.98
CA SER A 11 -2.30 8.76 12.52
C SER A 11 -2.68 9.17 11.09
N LEU A 12 -2.63 10.48 10.77
CA LEU A 12 -2.90 10.96 9.42
C LEU A 12 -1.90 10.41 8.39
N ALA A 13 -0.63 10.29 8.74
CA ALA A 13 0.38 9.70 7.86
C ALA A 13 0.10 8.21 7.61
N THR A 14 -0.27 7.47 8.65
CA THR A 14 -0.68 6.06 8.55
C THR A 14 -1.91 5.90 7.65
N ASP A 15 -2.95 6.69 7.86
CA ASP A 15 -4.17 6.63 7.04
C ASP A 15 -3.88 6.91 5.57
N ARG A 16 -3.04 7.92 5.28
CA ARG A 16 -2.62 8.25 3.91
C ARG A 16 -1.84 7.11 3.26
N MET A 17 -0.95 6.45 4.00
CA MET A 17 -0.20 5.31 3.49
C MET A 17 -1.13 4.14 3.18
N THR A 18 -2.06 3.82 4.09
CA THR A 18 -3.05 2.75 3.91
C THR A 18 -3.91 3.00 2.68
N ALA A 19 -4.55 4.17 2.59
CA ALA A 19 -5.40 4.53 1.46
C ALA A 19 -4.63 4.55 0.13
N GLY A 20 -3.36 4.97 0.15
CA GLY A 20 -2.48 4.96 -1.03
C GLY A 20 -2.21 3.55 -1.55
N VAL A 21 -1.90 2.60 -0.66
CA VAL A 21 -1.70 1.19 -1.04
C VAL A 21 -3.00 0.57 -1.52
N GLU A 22 -4.14 0.82 -0.85
CA GLU A 22 -5.45 0.35 -1.31
C GLU A 22 -5.77 0.84 -2.73
N SER A 23 -5.49 2.12 -3.01
CA SER A 23 -5.65 2.68 -4.36
C SER A 23 -4.78 1.97 -5.40
N LEU A 24 -3.52 1.64 -5.05
CA LEU A 24 -2.63 0.88 -5.94
C LEU A 24 -3.12 -0.55 -6.18
N VAL A 25 -3.70 -1.18 -5.16
CA VAL A 25 -4.31 -2.52 -5.27
C VAL A 25 -5.45 -2.49 -6.28
N ASP A 26 -6.34 -1.51 -6.17
CA ASP A 26 -7.50 -1.42 -7.05
C ASP A 26 -7.11 -1.10 -8.49
N ILE A 27 -6.17 -0.15 -8.69
CA ILE A 27 -5.61 0.14 -10.03
C ILE A 27 -4.96 -1.10 -10.65
N SER A 28 -4.24 -1.88 -9.85
CA SER A 28 -3.60 -3.13 -10.30
C SER A 28 -4.64 -4.16 -10.74
N ARG A 29 -5.71 -4.36 -9.95
CA ARG A 29 -6.83 -5.25 -10.30
C ARG A 29 -7.52 -4.82 -11.58
N ASP A 30 -7.81 -3.54 -11.73
CA ASP A 30 -8.42 -2.99 -12.95
C ASP A 30 -7.54 -3.22 -14.17
N TYR A 31 -6.23 -2.99 -14.04
CA TYR A 31 -5.29 -3.24 -15.12
C TYR A 31 -5.25 -4.71 -15.53
N VAL A 32 -5.20 -5.64 -14.57
CA VAL A 32 -5.24 -7.09 -14.85
C VAL A 32 -6.53 -7.45 -15.59
N ALA A 33 -7.68 -6.98 -15.12
CA ALA A 33 -8.97 -7.24 -15.76
C ALA A 33 -9.02 -6.71 -17.21
N ILE A 34 -8.47 -5.51 -17.46
CA ILE A 34 -8.37 -4.95 -18.81
C ILE A 34 -7.49 -5.83 -19.70
N VAL A 35 -6.34 -6.28 -19.21
CA VAL A 35 -5.42 -7.15 -19.98
C VAL A 35 -6.08 -8.49 -20.32
N GLU A 36 -6.78 -9.10 -19.37
CA GLU A 36 -7.53 -10.34 -19.58
C GLU A 36 -8.63 -10.15 -20.64
N GLU A 37 -9.39 -9.05 -20.55
CA GLU A 37 -10.44 -8.71 -21.52
C GLU A 37 -9.85 -8.51 -22.93
N LEU A 38 -8.74 -7.77 -23.07
CA LEU A 38 -8.07 -7.57 -24.37
C LEU A 38 -7.59 -8.90 -24.96
N THR A 39 -7.06 -9.79 -24.13
CA THR A 39 -6.63 -11.13 -24.53
C THR A 39 -7.82 -11.96 -25.01
N SER A 40 -8.93 -11.94 -24.28
CA SER A 40 -10.16 -12.67 -24.63
C SER A 40 -10.77 -12.22 -25.96
N ARG A 41 -10.59 -10.94 -26.32
CA ARG A 41 -11.03 -10.35 -27.60
C ARG A 41 -10.08 -10.64 -28.77
N GLY A 42 -9.03 -11.43 -28.56
CA GLY A 42 -8.10 -11.88 -29.60
C GLY A 42 -6.92 -10.94 -29.85
N ILE A 43 -6.65 -9.98 -28.96
CA ILE A 43 -5.41 -9.18 -29.02
C ILE A 43 -4.30 -10.04 -28.42
N SER A 44 -3.63 -10.83 -29.26
CA SER A 44 -2.60 -11.79 -28.83
C SER A 44 -1.30 -11.66 -29.63
N SER A 45 -0.93 -10.42 -30.01
CA SER A 45 0.37 -10.21 -30.68
C SER A 45 1.52 -10.67 -29.77
N GLU A 46 2.64 -11.08 -30.37
CA GLU A 46 3.83 -11.49 -29.62
C GLU A 46 4.33 -10.37 -28.70
N ARG A 47 4.31 -9.12 -29.18
CA ARG A 47 4.67 -7.93 -28.37
C ARG A 47 3.74 -7.74 -27.17
N PHE A 48 2.44 -7.93 -27.36
CA PHE A 48 1.47 -7.84 -26.27
C PHE A 48 1.71 -8.94 -25.24
N SER A 49 1.88 -10.19 -25.69
CA SER A 49 2.11 -11.35 -24.82
C SER A 49 3.41 -11.20 -24.02
N GLN A 50 4.49 -10.68 -24.61
CA GLN A 50 5.74 -10.41 -23.90
C GLN A 50 5.59 -9.30 -22.85
N ALA A 51 4.86 -8.23 -23.18
CA ALA A 51 4.62 -7.13 -22.26
C ALA A 51 3.76 -7.57 -21.06
N THR A 52 2.70 -8.32 -21.29
CA THR A 52 1.81 -8.77 -20.20
C THR A 52 2.46 -9.85 -19.32
N ALA A 53 3.23 -10.77 -19.91
CA ALA A 53 3.94 -11.82 -19.18
C ALA A 53 5.00 -11.28 -18.21
N SER A 54 5.58 -10.12 -18.51
CA SER A 54 6.59 -9.48 -17.65
C SER A 54 5.98 -8.50 -16.65
N VAL A 55 4.97 -7.72 -17.05
CA VAL A 55 4.40 -6.66 -16.21
C VAL A 55 3.44 -7.18 -15.14
N LEU A 56 2.58 -8.16 -15.47
CA LEU A 56 1.56 -8.64 -14.54
C LEU A 56 2.16 -9.28 -13.27
N PRO A 57 3.17 -10.16 -13.35
CA PRO A 57 3.77 -10.76 -12.16
C PRO A 57 4.41 -9.72 -11.25
N ILE A 58 5.21 -8.80 -11.82
CA ILE A 58 5.89 -7.72 -11.07
C ILE A 58 4.87 -6.85 -10.34
N MET A 59 3.78 -6.47 -11.02
CA MET A 59 2.74 -5.64 -10.43
C MET A 59 2.00 -6.39 -9.30
N SER A 60 1.65 -7.65 -9.52
CA SER A 60 1.00 -8.48 -8.50
C SER A 60 1.88 -8.67 -7.26
N GLU A 61 3.16 -9.02 -7.44
CA GLU A 61 4.11 -9.20 -6.34
C GLU A 61 4.34 -7.90 -5.57
N SER A 62 4.48 -6.78 -6.27
CA SER A 62 4.68 -5.46 -5.64
C SER A 62 3.49 -5.05 -4.78
N VAL A 63 2.27 -5.29 -5.26
CA VAL A 63 1.05 -4.97 -4.52
C VAL A 63 0.91 -5.84 -3.28
N VAL A 64 1.17 -7.14 -3.37
CA VAL A 64 1.16 -8.05 -2.22
C VAL A 64 2.19 -7.60 -1.18
N ALA A 65 3.43 -7.33 -1.60
CA ALA A 65 4.49 -6.87 -0.70
C ALA A 65 4.14 -5.55 -0.01
N LEU A 66 3.50 -4.61 -0.72
CA LEU A 66 3.03 -3.36 -0.14
C LEU A 66 1.93 -3.60 0.90
N GLN A 67 0.92 -4.42 0.59
CA GLN A 67 -0.15 -4.76 1.53
C GLN A 67 0.38 -5.42 2.80
N GLU A 68 1.32 -6.36 2.67
CA GLU A 68 1.98 -7.01 3.81
C GLU A 68 2.77 -6.00 4.66
N ALA A 69 3.48 -5.07 4.01
CA ALA A 69 4.27 -4.06 4.70
C ALA A 69 3.40 -3.05 5.49
N ILE A 70 2.23 -2.68 4.96
CA ILE A 70 1.33 -1.72 5.62
C ILE A 70 0.32 -2.35 6.57
N GLY A 71 0.07 -3.66 6.47
CA GLY A 71 -0.87 -4.38 7.34
C GLY A 71 -0.73 -4.08 8.84
N PRO A 72 0.50 -4.08 9.42
CA PRO A 72 0.70 -3.78 10.84
C PRO A 72 0.81 -2.28 11.14
N LEU A 73 0.71 -1.38 10.16
CA LEU A 73 1.03 0.03 10.33
C LEU A 73 0.11 0.72 11.33
N VAL A 74 -1.20 0.45 11.27
CA VAL A 74 -2.20 1.02 12.21
C VAL A 74 -1.93 0.56 13.64
N GLU A 75 -1.75 -0.75 13.85
CA GLU A 75 -1.47 -1.31 15.17
C GLU A 75 -0.18 -0.74 15.76
N ARG A 76 0.88 -0.65 14.97
CA ARG A 76 2.16 -0.07 15.40
C ARG A 76 2.04 1.41 15.72
N THR A 77 1.33 2.18 14.89
CA THR A 77 1.09 3.61 15.14
C THR A 77 0.37 3.83 16.47
N ASN A 78 -0.68 3.05 16.74
CA ASN A 78 -1.38 3.14 18.02
C ASN A 78 -0.46 2.77 19.19
N GLY A 79 0.32 1.70 19.06
CA GLY A 79 1.28 1.31 20.11
C GLY A 79 2.38 2.35 20.37
N TYR A 80 2.79 3.11 19.35
CA TYR A 80 3.72 4.22 19.53
C TYR A 80 3.07 5.40 20.26
N ILE A 81 1.83 5.75 19.93
CA ILE A 81 1.07 6.81 20.60
C ILE A 81 0.88 6.45 22.08
N ASP A 82 0.41 5.23 22.37
CA ASP A 82 0.20 4.76 23.75
C ASP A 82 1.50 4.82 24.58
N ALA A 83 2.65 4.52 23.96
CA ALA A 83 3.95 4.59 24.63
C ALA A 83 4.38 6.04 24.90
N LEU A 84 4.11 6.97 23.97
CA LEU A 84 4.39 8.39 24.16
C LEU A 84 3.53 8.99 25.28
N ASP A 85 2.24 8.64 25.31
CA ASP A 85 1.32 9.07 26.37
C ASP A 85 1.74 8.55 27.75
N ALA A 86 2.24 7.30 27.82
CA ALA A 86 2.75 6.72 29.06
C ALA A 86 4.03 7.41 29.54
N ASP A 87 4.97 7.70 28.63
CA ASP A 87 6.19 8.42 28.96
C ASP A 87 5.85 9.84 29.48
N ASP A 88 4.96 10.57 28.81
CA ASP A 88 4.54 11.92 29.25
C ASP A 88 3.90 11.91 30.65
N ALA A 89 3.14 10.86 31.00
CA ALA A 89 2.54 10.71 32.33
C ALA A 89 3.57 10.47 33.46
N ASP A 90 4.77 9.97 33.14
CA ASP A 90 5.86 9.76 34.10
C ASP A 90 6.70 11.05 34.34
N PHE A 91 6.52 12.09 33.51
CA PHE A 91 7.24 13.37 33.62
C PHE A 91 6.42 14.53 34.24
N ASP A 92 5.11 14.35 34.48
CA ASP A 92 4.20 15.27 35.20
C ASP A 92 4.12 14.97 36.71
#